data_AF-A0A9Q1QUE2-F1
#
_entry.id   AF-A0A9Q1QUE2-F1
#
_cell.length_a   1.000
_cell.length_b   1.000
_cell.length_c   1.000
_cell.angle_alpha   90.00
_cell.angle_beta   90.00
_cell.angle_gamma   90.00
#
_symmetry.space_group_name_H-M   'P 1'
#
loop_
_entity.id
_entity.type
_entity.pdbx_description
1 polymer ?
#
loop_
_entity_poly.entity_id
_entity_poly.type
_entity_poly.pdbx_seq_one_letter_code
_entity_poly.pdbx_strand_id
1 'polypeptide(L)'
;MFSIKGCVYPAILPVENKKVNGKVLSGISVPELDILDKFEDVEYERRTVDVSMTILIHKSSQCVSSNSLMVEAYIWADQGDPNLYGEWDFEEWEPLHKESFLKMTMEELEQSDQSSSIWILQ
;
A
#
# COMPACT_ATOMS: atom_id res chain seq x y z
N MET A 1 -0.55 -11.10 -3.45
CA MET A 1 0.51 -10.09 -3.72
C MET A 1 1.75 -10.83 -4.16
N PHE A 2 2.64 -10.15 -4.88
CA PHE A 2 3.88 -10.74 -5.39
C PHE A 2 5.07 -10.01 -4.78
N SER A 3 6.18 -10.72 -4.58
CA SER A 3 7.45 -10.11 -4.21
C SER A 3 8.15 -9.58 -5.47
N ILE A 4 8.94 -8.52 -5.33
CA ILE A 4 9.73 -7.93 -6.42
C ILE A 4 11.21 -8.06 -6.04
N LYS A 5 12.05 -8.56 -6.95
CA LYS A 5 13.48 -8.79 -6.63
C LYS A 5 14.16 -7.48 -6.27
N GLY A 6 14.80 -7.46 -5.11
CA GLY A 6 15.53 -6.28 -4.62
C GLY A 6 14.65 -5.24 -3.91
N CYS A 7 13.33 -5.44 -3.87
CA CYS A 7 12.41 -4.56 -3.14
C CYS A 7 11.94 -5.22 -1.85
N VAL A 8 11.68 -4.39 -0.84
CA VAL A 8 11.12 -4.82 0.46
C VAL A 8 9.62 -4.53 0.54
N TYR A 9 8.95 -4.24 -0.56
CA TYR A 9 7.52 -3.98 -0.61
C TYR A 9 6.86 -4.84 -1.70
N PRO A 10 5.56 -5.17 -1.54
CA PRO A 10 4.87 -6.07 -2.46
C PRO A 10 4.27 -5.36 -3.68
N ALA A 11 4.17 -6.09 -4.80
CA ALA A 11 3.32 -5.73 -5.93
C ALA A 11 1.90 -6.29 -5.76
N ILE A 12 0.90 -5.43 -6.00
CA ILE A 12 -0.51 -5.83 -6.18
C ILE A 12 -0.80 -5.90 -7.68
N LEU A 13 -1.20 -7.07 -8.16
CA LEU A 13 -1.58 -7.30 -9.56
C LEU A 13 -3.05 -7.74 -9.66
N PRO A 14 -3.78 -7.31 -10.72
CA PRO A 14 -5.14 -7.76 -10.99
C PRO A 14 -5.14 -9.16 -11.60
N VAL A 15 -4.95 -10.18 -10.76
CA VAL A 15 -4.95 -11.59 -11.19
C VAL A 15 -6.34 -12.20 -10.95
N GLU A 16 -6.91 -12.79 -12.00
CA GLU A 16 -8.22 -13.43 -11.92
C GLU A 16 -8.25 -14.52 -10.85
N ASN A 17 -9.34 -14.59 -10.08
CA ASN A 17 -9.55 -15.54 -8.98
C ASN A 17 -8.54 -15.46 -7.82
N LYS A 18 -7.66 -14.45 -7.77
CA LYS A 18 -6.85 -14.14 -6.59
C LYS A 18 -7.47 -12.99 -5.79
N LYS A 19 -7.27 -13.02 -4.48
CA LYS A 19 -7.69 -11.96 -3.55
C LYS A 19 -6.52 -11.52 -2.69
N VAL A 20 -6.52 -10.26 -2.29
CA VAL A 20 -5.55 -9.69 -1.35
C VAL A 20 -6.29 -9.31 -0.07
N ASN A 21 -5.82 -9.83 1.06
CA ASN A 21 -6.27 -9.37 2.36
C ASN A 21 -5.44 -8.15 2.75
N GLY A 22 -6.09 -7.11 3.22
CA GLY A 22 -5.43 -5.86 3.60
C GLY A 22 -6.32 -5.01 4.49
N LYS A 23 -5.91 -3.77 4.68
CA LYS A 23 -6.68 -2.76 5.43
C LYS A 23 -7.02 -1.62 4.48
N VAL A 24 -8.22 -1.07 4.65
CA VAL A 24 -8.64 0.15 3.97
C VAL A 24 -8.38 1.32 4.91
N LEU A 25 -7.65 2.32 4.44
CA LEU A 25 -7.51 3.60 5.12
C LEU A 25 -8.68 4.50 4.70
N SER A 26 -9.35 5.11 5.67
CA SER A 26 -10.52 5.97 5.44
C SER A 26 -10.31 7.36 6.03
N GLY A 27 -10.90 8.38 5.40
CA GLY A 27 -10.80 9.76 5.88
C GLY A 27 -9.50 10.46 5.45
N ILE A 28 -8.82 9.94 4.43
CA ILE A 28 -7.65 10.57 3.81
C ILE A 28 -8.11 11.84 3.07
N SER A 29 -7.47 12.97 3.36
CA SER A 29 -7.69 14.24 2.68
C SER A 29 -6.98 14.29 1.33
N VAL A 30 -7.37 15.21 0.45
CA VAL A 30 -6.74 15.36 -0.87
C VAL A 30 -5.21 15.60 -0.77
N PRO A 31 -4.70 16.47 0.11
CA PRO A 31 -3.25 16.65 0.24
C PRO A 31 -2.51 15.41 0.76
N GLU A 32 -3.11 14.64 1.67
CA GLU A 32 -2.53 13.38 2.15
C GLU A 32 -2.50 12.34 1.02
N LEU A 33 -3.53 12.33 0.17
CA LEU A 33 -3.57 11.47 -1.00
C LEU A 33 -2.51 11.86 -2.04
N ASP A 34 -2.23 13.16 -2.23
CA ASP A 34 -1.14 13.63 -3.09
C ASP A 34 0.25 13.18 -2.57
N ILE A 35 0.43 13.04 -1.26
CA ILE A 35 1.65 12.50 -0.67
C ILE A 35 1.79 11.02 -1.02
N LEU A 36 0.70 10.25 -0.93
CA LEU A 36 0.69 8.84 -1.33
C LEU A 36 0.99 8.68 -2.83
N ASP A 37 0.40 9.50 -3.69
CA ASP A 37 0.68 9.47 -5.13
C ASP A 37 2.16 9.71 -5.45
N LYS A 38 2.81 10.63 -4.73
CA LYS A 38 4.24 10.89 -4.89
C LYS A 38 5.11 9.76 -4.35
N PHE A 39 4.72 9.16 -3.22
CA PHE A 39 5.46 8.08 -2.58
C PHE A 39 5.47 6.81 -3.44
N GLU A 40 4.35 6.49 -4.07
CA GLU A 40 4.18 5.28 -4.89
C GLU A 40 4.79 5.45 -6.30
N ASP A 41 5.07 6.69 -6.72
CA ASP A 41 5.74 7.07 -7.96
C ASP A 41 5.14 6.42 -9.22
N VAL A 42 5.90 6.37 -10.33
CA VAL A 42 5.53 5.70 -11.58
C VAL A 42 5.46 4.17 -11.48
N GLU A 43 5.89 3.59 -10.35
CA GLU A 43 5.88 2.14 -10.14
C GLU A 43 4.46 1.60 -9.96
N TYR A 44 3.55 2.41 -9.41
CA TYR A 44 2.16 2.05 -9.19
C TYR A 44 1.18 3.02 -9.84
N GLU A 45 0.04 2.47 -10.27
CA GLU A 45 -1.10 3.23 -10.76
C GLU A 45 -2.25 3.17 -9.77
N ARG A 46 -2.77 4.33 -9.37
CA ARG A 46 -3.98 4.39 -8.55
C ARG A 46 -5.20 3.97 -9.37
N ARG A 47 -5.93 2.96 -8.90
CA ARG A 47 -7.13 2.43 -9.56
C ARG A 47 -8.26 2.21 -8.55
N THR A 48 -9.49 2.39 -9.02
CA THR A 48 -10.69 2.01 -8.25
C THR A 48 -10.84 0.49 -8.27
N VAL A 49 -10.99 -0.12 -7.10
CA VAL A 49 -11.15 -1.56 -6.91
C VAL A 49 -12.31 -1.87 -5.97
N ASP A 50 -12.95 -3.02 -6.19
CA ASP A 50 -13.97 -3.54 -5.30
C ASP A 50 -13.35 -4.36 -4.17
N VAL A 51 -13.67 -3.99 -2.92
CA VAL A 51 -13.23 -4.73 -1.73
C VAL A 51 -14.43 -5.27 -0.95
N SER A 52 -14.28 -6.49 -0.44
CA SER A 52 -15.25 -7.07 0.49
C SER A 52 -14.85 -6.72 1.93
N MET A 53 -15.65 -5.90 2.61
CA MET A 53 -15.37 -5.51 3.99
C MET A 53 -15.68 -6.66 4.94
N THR A 54 -14.65 -7.22 5.56
CA THR A 54 -14.81 -8.17 6.65
C THR A 54 -14.64 -7.43 7.96
N ILE A 55 -15.74 -7.23 8.69
CA ILE A 55 -15.67 -6.61 10.03
C ILE A 55 -15.33 -7.72 11.02
N LEU A 56 -14.14 -7.63 11.63
CA LEU A 56 -13.79 -8.46 12.78
C LEU A 56 -14.54 -7.92 14.00
N ILE A 57 -15.70 -8.51 14.32
CA ILE A 57 -16.46 -8.12 15.51
C ILE A 57 -15.83 -8.79 16.74
N HIS A 58 -15.23 -7.98 17.61
CA HIS A 58 -14.88 -8.33 19.00
C HIS A 58 -13.99 -9.57 19.21
N LYS A 59 -12.71 -9.58 18.80
CA LYS A 59 -11.71 -10.61 19.17
C LYS A 59 -12.17 -12.08 19.08
N SER A 60 -13.27 -12.33 18.38
CA SER A 60 -13.97 -13.59 18.29
C SER A 60 -13.95 -13.97 16.83
N SER A 61 -13.80 -15.26 16.54
CA SER A 61 -13.65 -15.78 15.18
C SER A 61 -14.92 -15.65 14.33
N GLN A 62 -15.86 -14.77 14.70
CA GLN A 62 -17.07 -14.50 13.97
C GLN A 62 -16.87 -13.28 13.05
N CYS A 63 -16.73 -13.57 11.77
CA CYS A 63 -16.66 -12.57 10.71
C CYS A 63 -18.07 -12.31 10.16
N VAL A 64 -18.51 -11.04 10.18
CA VAL A 64 -19.72 -10.64 9.44
C VAL A 64 -19.26 -9.98 8.14
N SER A 65 -19.59 -10.61 7.01
CA SER A 65 -19.39 -10.00 5.70
C SER A 65 -20.33 -8.80 5.58
N SER A 66 -19.75 -7.61 5.49
CA SER A 66 -20.46 -6.38 5.17
C SER A 66 -20.28 -6.08 3.67
N ASN A 67 -21.11 -5.17 3.14
CA ASN A 67 -21.21 -4.79 1.73
C ASN A 67 -19.86 -4.60 1.02
N SER A 68 -19.84 -4.83 -0.29
CA SER A 68 -18.72 -4.44 -1.15
C SER A 68 -18.56 -2.91 -1.15
N LEU A 69 -17.32 -2.44 -1.04
CA LEU A 69 -16.97 -1.02 -1.08
C LEU A 69 -16.04 -0.79 -2.27
N MET A 70 -16.26 0.28 -3.03
CA MET A 70 -15.28 0.76 -4.00
C MET A 70 -14.26 1.65 -3.27
N VAL A 71 -12.97 1.34 -3.43
CA VAL A 71 -11.86 2.10 -2.84
C VAL A 71 -10.79 2.34 -3.90
N GLU A 72 -9.89 3.28 -3.64
CA GLU A 72 -8.68 3.44 -4.46
C GLU A 72 -7.54 2.60 -3.90
N ALA A 73 -6.78 1.97 -4.78
CA ALA A 73 -5.59 1.19 -4.45
C ALA A 73 -4.48 1.41 -5.48
N TYR A 74 -3.23 1.32 -5.04
CA TYR A 74 -2.04 1.39 -5.89
C TYR A 74 -1.74 0.00 -6.46
N ILE A 75 -1.83 -0.11 -7.79
CA ILE A 75 -1.67 -1.36 -8.54
C ILE A 75 -0.35 -1.28 -9.30
N TRP A 76 0.46 -2.33 -9.23
CA TRP A 76 1.75 -2.38 -9.91
C TRP A 76 1.57 -2.13 -11.42
N ALA A 77 2.28 -1.13 -11.94
CA ALA A 77 2.07 -0.63 -13.30
C ALA A 77 2.51 -1.65 -14.36
N ASP A 78 3.68 -2.29 -14.16
CA ASP A 78 4.22 -3.28 -15.09
C ASP A 78 3.81 -4.71 -14.72
N GLN A 79 2.67 -5.16 -15.23
CA GLN A 79 2.19 -6.53 -15.01
C GLN A 79 3.09 -7.61 -15.65
N GLY A 80 4.00 -7.22 -16.56
CA GLY A 80 4.95 -8.11 -17.22
C GLY A 80 6.34 -8.12 -16.58
N ASP A 81 6.52 -7.45 -15.43
CA ASP A 81 7.83 -7.26 -14.81
C ASP A 81 8.52 -8.61 -14.51
N PRO A 82 9.69 -8.90 -15.13
CA PRO A 82 10.42 -10.14 -14.93
C PRO A 82 11.03 -10.29 -13.52
N ASN A 83 10.98 -9.24 -12.72
CA ASN A 83 11.40 -9.25 -11.32
C ASN A 83 10.30 -9.67 -10.37
N LEU A 84 9.04 -9.78 -10.82
CA LEU A 84 7.96 -10.34 -10.02
C LEU A 84 8.19 -11.83 -9.78
N TYR A 85 8.10 -12.25 -8.51
CA TYR A 85 8.29 -13.64 -8.13
C TYR A 85 7.56 -13.97 -6.83
N GLY A 86 7.17 -15.24 -6.70
CA GLY A 86 6.60 -15.78 -5.46
C GLY A 86 5.31 -15.11 -5.01
N GLU A 87 4.77 -15.57 -3.89
CA GLU A 87 3.76 -14.82 -3.15
C GLU A 87 4.46 -14.04 -2.03
N TRP A 88 4.00 -12.82 -1.80
CA TRP A 88 4.50 -12.02 -0.69
C TRP A 88 3.78 -12.39 0.60
N ASP A 89 4.56 -12.61 1.66
CA ASP A 89 4.06 -13.01 2.98
C ASP A 89 4.33 -11.92 4.02
N PHE A 90 3.25 -11.35 4.57
CA PHE A 90 3.35 -10.32 5.60
C PHE A 90 3.96 -10.85 6.90
N GLU A 91 3.65 -12.09 7.28
CA GLU A 91 4.12 -12.68 8.54
C GLU A 91 5.63 -12.94 8.51
N GLU A 92 6.17 -13.28 7.34
CA GLU A 92 7.61 -13.37 7.12
C GLU A 92 8.27 -11.99 7.04
N TRP A 93 7.62 -11.04 6.36
CA TRP A 93 8.15 -9.70 6.14
C TRP A 93 8.23 -8.84 7.42
N GLU A 94 7.18 -8.88 8.24
CA GLU A 94 6.99 -7.98 9.39
C GLU A 94 8.19 -7.98 10.36
N PRO A 95 8.68 -9.13 10.87
CA PRO A 95 9.79 -9.13 11.82
C PRO A 95 11.13 -8.76 11.19
N LEU A 96 11.29 -8.90 9.86
CA LEU A 96 12.58 -8.70 9.18
C LEU A 96 12.78 -7.28 8.68
N HIS A 97 11.71 -6.63 8.24
CA HIS A 97 11.81 -5.40 7.43
C HIS A 97 11.01 -4.22 7.96
N LYS A 98 10.03 -4.44 8.84
CA LYS A 98 9.11 -3.36 9.29
C LYS A 98 9.84 -2.18 9.92
N GLU A 99 10.76 -2.42 10.85
CA GLU A 99 11.46 -1.32 11.54
C GLU A 99 12.29 -0.48 10.57
N SER A 100 13.03 -1.14 9.67
CA SER A 100 13.87 -0.48 8.67
C SER A 100 13.02 0.31 7.67
N PHE A 101 11.90 -0.27 7.24
CA PHE A 101 10.95 0.36 6.33
C PHE A 101 10.35 1.61 6.96
N LEU A 102 9.82 1.51 8.18
CA LEU A 102 9.24 2.66 8.89
C LEU A 102 10.25 3.79 9.09
N LYS A 103 11.49 3.44 9.43
CA LYS A 103 12.56 4.43 9.59
C LYS A 103 12.82 5.18 8.27
N MET A 104 12.95 4.46 7.17
CA MET A 104 13.15 5.06 5.84
C MET A 104 11.97 5.96 5.44
N THR A 105 10.74 5.50 5.64
CA THR A 105 9.54 6.30 5.32
C THR A 105 9.44 7.57 6.16
N MET A 106 9.82 7.51 7.45
CA MET A 106 9.86 8.70 8.30
C MET A 106 10.92 9.71 7.83
N GLU A 107 12.11 9.24 7.47
CA GLU A 107 13.20 10.08 6.94
C GLU A 107 12.82 10.77 5.62
N GLU A 108 12.04 10.10 4.76
CA GLU A 108 11.50 10.68 3.51
C GLU A 108 10.50 11.81 3.80
N LEU A 109 9.57 11.58 4.74
CA LEU A 109 8.58 12.59 5.12
C LEU A 109 9.25 13.84 5.71
N GLU A 110 10.21 13.67 6.61
CA GLU A 110 10.97 14.79 7.19
C GLU A 110 11.69 15.62 6.12
N GLN A 111 12.26 14.99 5.09
CA GLN A 111 12.89 15.69 3.97
C GLN A 111 11.88 16.44 3.10
N SER A 112 10.70 15.87 2.87
CA SER A 112 9.63 16.52 2.10
C SER A 112 9.08 17.77 2.80
N ASP A 113 8.99 17.76 4.13
CA ASP A 113 8.58 18.91 4.95
C ASP A 113 9.63 20.03 4.96
N GLN A 114 10.91 19.68 5.00
CA GLN A 114 11.99 20.67 4.90
C GLN A 114 12.08 21.27 3.49
N SER A 115 11.89 20.47 2.45
CA SER A 115 11.81 20.96 1.06
C SER A 115 10.66 21.94 0.89
N SER A 116 9.46 21.60 1.41
CA SER A 116 8.28 22.47 1.39
C SER A 116 8.47 23.78 2.16
N SER A 117 9.25 23.77 3.24
CA SER A 117 9.59 24.96 4.04
C SER A 117 10.57 25.91 3.35
N ILE A 118 11.46 25.40 2.49
CA ILE A 118 12.43 26.21 1.73
C ILE A 118 11.73 27.04 0.64
N TRP A 119 10.65 26.52 0.04
CA TRP A 119 9.87 27.24 -0.98
C TRP A 119 9.02 28.40 -0.44
N ILE A 120 8.83 28.51 0.87
CA ILE A 120 8.02 29.57 1.50
C ILE A 120 8.88 30.80 1.89
N LEU A 121 10.22 30.72 1.76
CA LEU A 121 11.16 31.77 2.19
C LEU A 121 11.93 32.48 1.07
N GLN A 122 11.38 32.59 -0.15
CA GLN A 122 11.93 33.41 -1.24
C GLN A 122 10.91 34.42 -1.76
#